data_AF-A0A3D1DHJ6-F1
#
_entry.id   AF-A0A3D1DHJ6-F1
#
_cell.length_a   1.000
_cell.length_b   1.000
_cell.length_c   1.000
_cell.angle_alpha   90.00
_cell.angle_beta   90.00
_cell.angle_gamma   90.00
#
_symmetry.space_group_name_H-M   'P 1'
#
loop_
_entity.id
_entity.type
_entity.pdbx_description
1 polymer ?
#
loop_
_entity_poly.entity_id
_entity_poly.type
_entity_poly.pdbx_seq_one_letter_code
_entity_poly.pdbx_strand_id
1 'polypeptide(L)'
;PAIDAVAWNDPSVVAAAELATELESYWEPFDLVAIVVQRRDPAVNSAGDHMVLELLTRGGSRVVWGRPPGTGHPGELTTAQKIGRIMQFISHFDSLDPPDGPFEINIRHWHEIIFRSLKSTSARSRTLRVLR
;
A
#
# COMPACT_ATOMS: atom_id res chain seq x y z
N PRO A 1 21.55 17.34 24.74
CA PRO A 1 20.71 16.21 25.21
C PRO A 1 20.60 15.14 24.13
N ALA A 2 21.28 14.01 24.30
CA ALA A 2 21.03 12.83 23.47
C ALA A 2 19.67 12.27 23.92
N ILE A 3 18.69 12.34 23.03
CA ILE A 3 17.43 11.63 23.23
C ILE A 3 17.74 10.14 23.09
N ASP A 4 17.68 9.41 24.21
CA ASP A 4 17.74 7.94 24.23
C ASP A 4 16.46 7.40 23.56
N ALA A 5 16.40 7.50 22.24
CA ALA A 5 15.37 6.84 21.45
C ALA A 5 15.66 5.34 21.50
N VAL A 6 14.90 4.62 22.31
CA VAL A 6 14.89 3.15 22.25
C VAL A 6 14.38 2.76 20.86
N ALA A 7 15.20 2.06 20.09
CA ALA A 7 14.77 1.51 18.81
C ALA A 7 13.63 0.51 19.06
N TRP A 8 12.50 0.72 18.40
CA TRP A 8 11.41 -0.24 18.41
C TRP A 8 11.81 -1.41 17.53
N ASN A 9 12.26 -2.50 18.16
CA ASN A 9 12.82 -3.66 17.46
C ASN A 9 11.73 -4.58 16.84
N ASP A 10 10.48 -4.11 16.74
CA ASP A 10 9.40 -4.84 16.07
C ASP A 10 9.56 -4.66 14.54
N PRO A 11 9.79 -5.74 13.77
CA PRO A 11 9.97 -5.66 12.32
C PRO A 11 8.80 -4.99 11.58
N SER A 12 7.59 -5.07 12.14
CA SER A 12 6.40 -4.39 11.58
C SER A 12 6.51 -2.88 11.69
N VAL A 13 7.04 -2.38 12.81
CA VAL A 13 7.23 -0.94 13.05
C VAL A 13 8.33 -0.41 12.15
N VAL A 14 9.46 -1.13 12.06
CA VAL A 14 10.59 -0.75 11.20
C VAL A 14 10.13 -0.66 9.74
N ALA A 15 9.46 -1.68 9.23
CA ALA A 15 8.99 -1.69 7.85
C ALA A 15 7.95 -0.60 7.53
N ALA A 16 7.03 -0.32 8.47
CA ALA A 16 6.08 0.77 8.31
C ALA A 16 6.77 2.13 8.34
N ALA A 17 7.77 2.32 9.20
CA ALA A 17 8.55 3.56 9.27
C ALA A 17 9.37 3.80 7.99
N GLU A 18 10.04 2.77 7.47
CA GLU A 18 10.74 2.84 6.18
C GLU A 18 9.80 3.24 5.04
N LEU A 19 8.61 2.62 4.98
CA LEU A 19 7.61 3.00 3.98
C LEU A 19 7.09 4.42 4.19
N ALA A 20 6.92 4.88 5.43
CA ALA A 20 6.51 6.25 5.72
C ALA A 20 7.55 7.27 5.21
N THR A 21 8.84 6.98 5.36
CA THR A 21 9.92 7.81 4.81
C THR A 21 9.83 7.93 3.28
N GLU A 22 9.60 6.82 2.58
CA GLU A 22 9.44 6.82 1.12
C GLU A 22 8.19 7.60 0.65
N LEU A 23 7.16 7.70 1.51
CA LEU A 23 5.89 8.33 1.20
C LEU A 23 5.74 9.75 1.78
N GLU A 24 6.76 10.31 2.43
CA GLU A 24 6.66 11.60 3.15
C GLU A 24 6.06 12.71 2.26
N SER A 25 6.64 12.92 1.07
CA SER A 25 6.16 13.93 0.10
C SER A 25 4.81 13.61 -0.53
N TYR A 26 4.30 12.40 -0.35
CA TYR A 26 3.05 11.91 -0.92
C TYR A 26 1.93 11.74 0.11
N TRP A 27 2.25 11.91 1.40
CA TRP A 27 1.32 11.64 2.49
C TRP A 27 0.03 12.46 2.38
N GLU A 28 0.16 13.79 2.22
CA GLU A 28 -0.99 14.66 2.00
C GLU A 28 -1.61 14.52 0.60
N PRO A 29 -0.85 14.52 -0.52
CA PRO A 29 -1.43 14.33 -1.86
C PRO A 29 -2.24 13.05 -2.05
N PHE A 30 -1.91 11.97 -1.31
CA PHE A 30 -2.63 10.70 -1.36
C PHE A 30 -3.69 10.58 -0.24
N ASP A 31 -3.87 11.63 0.56
CA ASP A 31 -4.76 11.68 1.73
C ASP A 31 -4.59 10.49 2.69
N LEU A 32 -3.33 10.12 2.95
CA LEU A 32 -2.99 9.00 3.82
C LEU A 32 -3.19 9.37 5.29
N VAL A 33 -3.63 8.41 6.09
CA VAL A 33 -3.78 8.55 7.54
C VAL A 33 -3.02 7.50 8.33
N ALA A 34 -2.69 6.35 7.72
CA ALA A 34 -1.92 5.30 8.38
C ALA A 34 -1.28 4.34 7.38
N ILE A 35 -0.23 3.66 7.85
CA ILE A 35 0.26 2.41 7.27
C ILE A 35 -0.20 1.28 8.18
N VAL A 36 -0.87 0.29 7.60
CA VAL A 36 -1.38 -0.89 8.31
C VAL A 36 -0.49 -2.08 7.97
N VAL A 37 -0.04 -2.80 9.00
CA VAL A 37 0.73 -4.04 8.82
C VAL A 37 -0.18 -5.24 9.05
N GLN A 38 -0.46 -5.98 7.99
CA GLN A 38 -1.15 -7.26 8.05
C GLN A 38 -0.12 -8.36 8.26
N ARG A 39 -0.06 -8.93 9.47
CA ARG A 39 0.76 -10.10 9.75
C ARG A 39 0.08 -11.34 9.19
N ARG A 40 0.84 -12.15 8.45
CA ARG A 40 0.40 -13.42 7.89
C ARG A 40 0.98 -14.57 8.69
N ASP A 41 0.21 -15.65 8.80
CA ASP A 41 0.63 -16.83 9.55
C ASP A 41 1.90 -17.43 8.94
N PRO A 42 3.02 -17.48 9.68
CA PRO A 42 4.26 -18.07 9.19
C PRO A 42 4.17 -19.58 8.95
N ALA A 43 3.20 -20.28 9.55
CA ALA A 43 2.98 -21.71 9.29
C ALA A 43 2.39 -21.99 7.89
N VAL A 44 1.76 -20.97 7.28
CA VAL A 44 1.05 -21.10 5.99
C VAL A 44 1.81 -20.41 4.85
N ASN A 45 2.65 -19.41 5.15
CA ASN A 45 3.27 -18.56 4.15
C ASN A 45 4.79 -18.78 4.07
N SER A 46 5.34 -18.75 2.85
CA SER A 46 6.78 -18.90 2.60
C SER A 46 7.61 -17.86 3.35
N ALA A 47 8.86 -18.23 3.66
CA ALA A 47 9.84 -17.35 4.30
C ALA A 47 9.92 -16.01 3.56
N GLY A 48 9.56 -14.94 4.26
CA GLY A 48 9.59 -13.57 3.73
C GLY A 48 8.24 -13.03 3.22
N ASP A 49 7.15 -13.79 3.22
CA ASP A 49 5.79 -13.31 2.90
C ASP A 49 4.92 -13.12 4.16
N HIS A 50 5.55 -12.96 5.33
CA HIS A 50 4.88 -12.93 6.63
C HIS A 50 4.20 -11.59 6.95
N MET A 51 4.40 -10.56 6.12
CA MET A 51 3.70 -9.30 6.30
C MET A 51 3.37 -8.62 4.99
N VAL A 52 2.21 -7.98 4.98
CA VAL A 52 1.76 -7.11 3.90
C VAL A 52 1.47 -5.75 4.48
N LEU A 53 2.04 -4.73 3.85
CA LEU A 53 1.75 -3.34 4.14
C LEU A 53 0.54 -2.90 3.31
N GLU A 54 -0.33 -2.12 3.93
CA GLU A 54 -1.43 -1.41 3.31
C GLU A 54 -1.36 0.06 3.69
N LEU A 55 -1.79 0.93 2.77
CA LEU A 55 -1.98 2.36 3.05
C LEU A 55 -3.46 2.61 3.30
N LEU A 56 -3.79 3.27 4.40
CA LEU A 56 -5.16 3.68 4.72
C LEU A 56 -5.32 5.16 4.37
N THR A 57 -6.34 5.48 3.58
CA THR A 57 -6.70 6.86 3.25
C THR A 57 -7.74 7.40 4.24
N ARG A 58 -7.89 8.72 4.29
CA ARG A 58 -8.87 9.38 5.16
C ARG A 58 -10.32 9.00 4.82
N GLY A 59 -10.64 8.81 3.54
CA GLY A 59 -11.97 8.35 3.10
C GLY A 59 -12.21 6.85 3.33
N GLY A 60 -11.21 6.12 3.81
CA GLY A 60 -11.31 4.73 4.24
C GLY A 60 -10.92 3.70 3.18
N SER A 61 -10.42 4.11 2.02
CA SER A 61 -9.85 3.19 1.04
C SER A 61 -8.55 2.59 1.55
N ARG A 62 -8.25 1.38 1.06
CA ARG A 62 -7.07 0.59 1.41
C ARG A 62 -6.26 0.31 0.17
N VAL A 63 -5.05 0.85 0.09
CA VAL A 63 -4.12 0.53 -0.99
C VAL A 63 -3.25 -0.64 -0.55
N VAL A 64 -3.35 -1.77 -1.23
CA VAL A 64 -2.51 -2.95 -0.96
C VAL A 64 -1.12 -2.71 -1.54
N TRP A 65 -0.17 -2.33 -0.68
CA TRP A 65 1.21 -2.03 -1.06
C TRP A 65 2.04 -3.29 -1.29
N GLY A 66 1.87 -4.32 -0.45
CA GLY A 66 2.66 -5.55 -0.52
C GLY A 66 3.85 -5.53 0.43
N ARG A 67 5.03 -5.90 -0.06
CA ARG A 67 6.22 -6.05 0.79
C ARG A 67 6.80 -4.68 1.15
N PRO A 68 7.63 -4.60 2.20
CA PRO A 68 8.37 -3.40 2.54
C PRO A 68 9.26 -2.90 1.40
N PRO A 69 9.61 -1.60 1.41
CA PRO A 69 10.67 -1.06 0.55
C PRO A 69 11.98 -1.87 0.66
N GLY A 70 12.81 -1.79 -0.37
CA GLY A 70 14.19 -2.32 -0.32
C GLY A 70 14.36 -3.85 -0.34
N THR A 71 13.28 -4.64 -0.31
CA THR A 71 13.38 -6.13 -0.27
C THR A 71 13.98 -6.76 -1.54
N GLY A 72 13.97 -6.04 -2.68
CA GLY A 72 14.59 -6.49 -3.94
C GLY A 72 14.00 -7.79 -4.51
N HIS A 73 12.79 -8.18 -4.10
CA HIS A 73 12.22 -9.47 -4.46
C HIS A 73 11.98 -9.57 -5.98
N PRO A 74 12.44 -10.64 -6.66
CA PRO A 74 12.19 -10.83 -8.08
C PRO A 74 10.69 -10.78 -8.40
N GLY A 75 10.34 -9.98 -9.40
CA GLY A 75 8.95 -9.81 -9.84
C GLY A 75 8.10 -8.87 -8.98
N GLU A 76 8.68 -8.18 -8.00
CA GLU A 76 8.00 -7.08 -7.31
C GLU A 76 8.31 -5.72 -7.94
N LEU A 77 7.31 -4.84 -7.98
CA LEU A 77 7.48 -3.46 -8.39
C LEU A 77 8.34 -2.68 -7.38
N THR A 78 9.20 -1.79 -7.85
CA THR A 78 9.94 -0.87 -6.98
C THR A 78 9.01 0.11 -6.28
N THR A 79 9.47 0.73 -5.18
CA THR A 79 8.72 1.80 -4.49
C THR A 79 8.28 2.90 -5.45
N ALA A 80 9.19 3.41 -6.29
CA ALA A 80 8.87 4.44 -7.27
C ALA A 80 7.81 3.97 -8.28
N GLN A 81 7.86 2.71 -8.73
CA GLN A 81 6.84 2.15 -9.61
C GLN A 81 5.47 2.04 -8.92
N LYS A 82 5.44 1.63 -7.65
CA LYS A 82 4.20 1.59 -6.85
C LYS A 82 3.59 2.98 -6.66
N ILE A 83 4.41 4.00 -6.36
CA ILE A 83 3.98 5.40 -6.29
C ILE A 83 3.40 5.87 -7.63
N GLY A 84 4.08 5.59 -8.75
CA GLY A 84 3.59 5.94 -10.07
C GLY A 84 2.22 5.33 -10.39
N ARG A 85 1.93 4.14 -9.87
CA ARG A 85 0.62 3.48 -10.03
C ARG A 85 -0.47 4.11 -9.18
N ILE A 86 -0.15 4.55 -7.97
CA ILE A 86 -1.08 5.35 -7.15
C ILE A 86 -1.43 6.64 -7.90
N MET A 87 -0.43 7.34 -8.44
CA MET A 87 -0.64 8.55 -9.23
C MET A 87 -1.49 8.30 -10.48
N GLN A 88 -1.31 7.16 -11.16
CA GLN A 88 -2.16 6.76 -12.29
C GLN A 88 -3.61 6.54 -11.87
N PHE A 89 -3.85 5.90 -10.73
CA PHE A 89 -5.21 5.73 -10.19
C PHE A 89 -5.85 7.09 -9.90
N ILE A 90 -5.13 7.97 -9.20
CA ILE A 90 -5.57 9.33 -8.89
C ILE A 90 -5.82 10.13 -10.17
N SER A 91 -4.95 10.04 -11.17
CA SER A 91 -5.16 10.73 -12.45
C SER A 91 -6.40 10.26 -13.21
N HIS A 92 -6.91 9.05 -12.93
CA HIS A 92 -8.11 8.51 -13.57
C HIS A 92 -9.39 8.80 -12.78
N PHE A 93 -9.32 8.84 -11.44
CA PHE A 93 -10.47 8.96 -10.55
C PHE A 93 -10.46 10.22 -9.66
N ASP A 94 -9.52 11.13 -9.89
CA ASP A 94 -9.21 12.35 -9.13
C ASP A 94 -8.73 12.14 -7.68
N SER A 95 -8.97 10.97 -7.07
CA SER A 95 -8.46 10.64 -5.73
C SER A 95 -8.39 9.12 -5.50
N LEU A 96 -7.83 8.71 -4.37
CA LEU A 96 -7.93 7.33 -3.87
C LEU A 96 -9.26 7.03 -3.18
N ASP A 97 -10.08 8.06 -2.91
CA ASP A 97 -11.42 7.99 -2.32
C ASP A 97 -12.50 8.61 -3.24
N PRO A 98 -12.78 8.02 -4.42
CA PRO A 98 -13.85 8.51 -5.28
C PRO A 98 -15.22 8.31 -4.60
N PRO A 99 -16.30 8.99 -5.05
CA PRO A 99 -17.64 8.85 -4.45
C PRO A 99 -18.17 7.41 -4.32
N ASP A 100 -17.77 6.54 -5.25
CA ASP A 100 -18.14 5.11 -5.29
C ASP A 100 -17.32 4.23 -4.31
N GLY A 101 -16.27 4.79 -3.71
CA GLY A 101 -15.44 4.16 -2.69
C GLY A 101 -16.12 4.09 -1.32
N PRO A 102 -15.44 3.62 -0.25
CA PRO A 102 -14.02 3.27 -0.23
C PRO A 102 -13.71 2.00 -1.03
N PHE A 103 -12.48 1.91 -1.52
CA PHE A 103 -11.99 0.79 -2.32
C PHE A 103 -10.87 0.03 -1.62
N GLU A 104 -10.77 -1.27 -1.86
CA GLU A 104 -9.47 -1.95 -1.81
C GLU A 104 -8.81 -1.78 -3.18
N ILE A 105 -7.61 -1.23 -3.23
CA ILE A 105 -6.87 -0.90 -4.45
C ILE A 105 -5.55 -1.66 -4.43
N ASN A 106 -5.44 -2.72 -5.23
CA ASN A 106 -4.23 -3.53 -5.33
C ASN A 106 -3.33 -3.05 -6.48
N ILE A 107 -2.21 -2.43 -6.11
CA ILE A 107 -1.24 -1.83 -7.03
C ILE A 107 -0.07 -2.76 -7.36
N ARG A 108 -0.05 -4.00 -6.85
CA ARG A 108 1.14 -4.88 -6.94
C ARG A 108 1.34 -5.52 -8.31
N HIS A 109 0.31 -5.57 -9.14
CA HIS A 109 0.36 -6.25 -10.44
C HIS A 109 1.06 -5.37 -11.48
N TRP A 110 1.86 -5.96 -12.37
CA TRP A 110 2.65 -5.20 -13.34
C TRP A 110 1.81 -4.45 -14.38
N HIS A 111 0.71 -5.06 -14.85
CA HIS A 111 -0.03 -4.56 -16.02
C HIS A 111 -1.34 -3.86 -15.67
N GLU A 112 -1.81 -4.00 -14.44
CA GLU A 112 -3.15 -3.54 -14.08
C GLU A 112 -3.29 -3.22 -12.60
N ILE A 113 -4.11 -2.23 -12.28
CA ILE A 113 -4.53 -1.91 -10.91
C ILE A 113 -5.90 -2.57 -10.74
N ILE A 114 -6.01 -3.50 -9.79
CA ILE A 114 -7.27 -4.17 -9.48
C ILE A 114 -7.87 -3.46 -8.28
N PHE A 115 -9.13 -3.07 -8.36
CA PHE A 115 -9.82 -2.43 -7.24
C PHE A 115 -11.24 -2.94 -7.07
N ARG A 116 -11.72 -3.01 -5.83
CA ARG A 116 -13.11 -3.39 -5.53
C ARG A 116 -13.69 -2.53 -4.42
N SER A 117 -14.99 -2.25 -4.49
CA SER A 117 -15.68 -1.47 -3.46
C SER A 117 -15.71 -2.26 -2.15
N LEU A 118 -15.43 -1.59 -1.03
CA LEU A 118 -15.52 -2.16 0.32
C LEU A 118 -16.93 -2.03 0.91
N LYS A 119 -17.83 -1.27 0.26
CA LYS A 119 -19.23 -1.10 0.70
C LYS A 119 -20.06 -2.39 0.61
N SER A 120 -19.64 -3.37 -0.18
CA SER A 120 -20.35 -4.64 -0.34
C SER A 120 -19.39 -5.82 -0.50
N THR A 121 -19.63 -6.89 0.25
CA THR A 121 -18.92 -8.16 0.12
C THR A 121 -19.13 -8.83 -1.25
N SER A 122 -20.19 -8.46 -1.98
CA SER A 122 -20.48 -8.95 -3.34
C SER A 122 -19.95 -8.03 -4.45
N ALA A 123 -19.20 -6.97 -4.12
CA ALA A 123 -18.67 -6.04 -5.11
C ALA A 123 -17.69 -6.75 -6.05
N ARG A 124 -17.97 -6.68 -7.36
CA ARG A 124 -17.07 -7.21 -8.38
C ARG A 124 -15.78 -6.39 -8.42
N SER A 125 -14.66 -7.08 -8.61
CA SER A 125 -13.38 -6.42 -8.88
C SER A 125 -13.39 -5.76 -10.25
N ARG A 126 -12.80 -4.57 -10.33
CA ARG A 126 -12.60 -3.77 -11.54
C ARG A 126 -11.10 -3.65 -11.80
N THR A 127 -10.77 -3.38 -13.06
CA THR A 127 -9.39 -3.33 -13.53
C THR A 127 -9.13 -2.00 -14.24
N LEU A 128 -8.05 -1.32 -13.87
CA LEU A 128 -7.48 -0.19 -14.58
C LEU A 128 -6.15 -0.64 -15.21
N ARG A 129 -6.05 -0.63 -16.54
CA ARG A 129 -4.80 -1.01 -17.21
C ARG A 129 -3.75 0.07 -17.03
N VAL A 130 -2.52 -0.35 -16.75
CA VAL A 130 -1.39 0.56 -16.66
C VAL A 130 -0.83 0.82 -18.05
N LEU A 131 -0.93 2.07 -18.47
CA LEU A 131 -0.34 2.54 -19.72
C LEU A 131 1.19 2.60 -19.56
N ARG A 132 1.90 2.11 -20.56
CA ARG A 132 3.37 2.13 -20.65
C ARG A 132 3.84 3.39 -21.36
#